data_AF-A0A421CAV8-F1
#
_entry.id   AF-A0A421CAV8-F1
#
_cell.length_a   1.000
_cell.length_b   1.000
_cell.length_c   1.000
_cell.angle_alpha   90.00
_cell.angle_beta   90.00
_cell.angle_gamma   90.00
#
_symmetry.space_group_name_H-M   'P 1'
#
loop_
_entity.id
_entity.type
_entity.pdbx_description
1 polymer ?
#
loop_
_entity_poly.entity_id
_entity_poly.type
_entity_poly.pdbx_seq_one_letter_code
_entity_poly.pdbx_strand_id
1 'polypeptide(L)'
;MKKRFLTALSIFAIIVLLSGCLFFGLPNLNGSWDAVMLYSDGSSDIATFHIEQHVVYNYRGRFCLDSNCKELFGMISNDHEVSINTWTSESGIDFAGSVNKNTMSGTFTIFEPLAEGTWEATRR
;
A
#
# COMPACT_ATOMS: atom_id res chain seq x y z
N MET A 1 -29.36 -5.93 40.45
CA MET A 1 -29.17 -6.30 39.03
C MET A 1 -28.34 -5.29 38.22
N LYS A 2 -28.50 -3.97 38.38
CA LYS A 2 -27.77 -2.95 37.59
C LYS A 2 -26.23 -3.03 37.66
N LYS A 3 -25.64 -3.31 38.84
CA LYS A 3 -24.16 -3.37 38.99
C LYS A 3 -23.52 -4.47 38.15
N ARG A 4 -24.07 -5.70 38.16
CA ARG A 4 -23.53 -6.85 37.41
C ARG A 4 -23.61 -6.65 35.89
N PHE A 5 -24.66 -5.97 35.43
CA PHE A 5 -24.82 -5.63 34.01
C PHE A 5 -23.76 -4.63 33.54
N LEU A 6 -23.48 -3.59 34.32
CA LEU A 6 -22.41 -2.62 34.03
C LEU A 6 -21.01 -3.24 34.02
N THR A 7 -20.75 -4.20 34.92
CA THR A 7 -19.47 -4.94 34.93
C THR A 7 -19.30 -5.79 33.68
N ALA A 8 -20.35 -6.50 33.26
CA ALA A 8 -20.33 -7.30 32.03
C ALA A 8 -20.12 -6.43 30.78
N LEU A 9 -20.78 -5.26 30.71
CA LEU A 9 -20.61 -4.33 29.59
C LEU A 9 -19.19 -3.77 29.51
N SER A 10 -18.59 -3.44 30.66
CA SER A 10 -17.19 -2.95 30.70
C SER A 10 -16.21 -4.03 30.28
N ILE A 11 -16.38 -5.27 30.74
CA ILE A 11 -15.54 -6.39 30.33
C ILE A 11 -15.67 -6.64 28.83
N PHE A 12 -16.90 -6.60 28.28
CA PHE A 12 -17.12 -6.75 26.85
C PHE A 12 -16.47 -5.61 26.04
N ALA A 13 -16.61 -4.36 26.48
CA ALA A 13 -15.96 -3.22 25.84
C ALA A 13 -14.43 -3.34 25.86
N ILE A 14 -13.86 -3.79 26.98
CA ILE A 14 -12.41 -4.05 27.11
C ILE A 14 -11.98 -5.17 26.16
N ILE A 15 -12.75 -6.26 26.07
CA ILE A 15 -12.44 -7.36 25.15
C ILE A 15 -12.50 -6.89 23.69
N VAL A 16 -13.50 -6.10 23.30
CA VAL A 16 -13.63 -5.56 21.94
C VAL A 16 -12.49 -4.57 21.60
N LEU A 17 -12.06 -3.77 22.59
CA LEU A 17 -10.91 -2.87 22.44
C LEU A 17 -9.58 -3.64 22.34
N LEU A 18 -9.40 -4.69 23.15
CA LEU A 18 -8.19 -5.52 23.18
C LEU A 18 -8.12 -6.53 22.03
N SER A 19 -9.26 -6.95 21.48
CA SER A 19 -9.31 -7.91 20.36
C SER A 19 -8.91 -7.28 19.02
N GLY A 20 -8.68 -5.97 18.99
CA GLY A 20 -8.35 -5.26 17.75
C GLY A 20 -9.50 -5.26 16.73
N CYS A 21 -10.72 -5.69 17.11
CA CYS A 21 -11.88 -5.74 16.20
C CYS A 21 -12.33 -4.34 15.73
N LEU A 22 -11.81 -3.26 16.33
CA LEU A 22 -12.02 -1.88 15.89
C LEU A 22 -10.98 -1.40 14.88
N PHE A 23 -9.90 -2.13 14.66
CA PHE A 23 -8.91 -1.84 13.63
C PHE A 23 -9.11 -2.83 12.48
N PHE A 24 -9.78 -2.37 11.43
CA PHE A 24 -9.58 -2.92 10.10
C PHE A 24 -8.11 -2.66 9.73
N GLY A 25 -7.22 -3.54 10.20
CA GLY A 25 -5.78 -3.38 10.08
C GLY A 25 -5.41 -3.35 8.61
N LEU A 26 -5.01 -2.16 8.13
CA LEU A 26 -4.39 -2.07 6.82
C LEU A 26 -3.10 -2.91 6.81
N PRO A 27 -2.75 -3.53 5.68
CA PRO A 27 -1.51 -4.27 5.57
C PRO A 27 -0.35 -3.34 5.88
N ASN A 28 0.59 -3.85 6.66
CA ASN A 28 1.86 -3.16 6.87
C ASN A 28 2.62 -3.19 5.53
N LEU A 29 2.81 -2.03 4.90
CA LEU A 29 3.53 -1.92 3.63
C LEU A 29 5.04 -1.65 3.81
N ASN A 30 5.50 -1.42 5.04
CA ASN A 30 6.90 -1.07 5.30
C ASN A 30 7.89 -2.07 4.70
N GLY A 31 9.02 -1.56 4.21
CA GLY A 31 10.12 -2.36 3.71
C GLY A 31 10.31 -2.23 2.20
N SER A 32 11.03 -3.20 1.64
CA SER A 32 11.40 -3.21 0.22
C SER A 32 10.53 -4.19 -0.56
N TRP A 33 10.15 -3.81 -1.77
CA TRP A 33 9.34 -4.61 -2.68
C TRP A 33 10.01 -4.63 -4.04
N ASP A 34 10.32 -5.82 -4.51
CA ASP A 34 10.86 -6.04 -5.86
C ASP A 34 9.70 -6.07 -6.83
N ALA A 35 9.72 -5.20 -7.84
CA ALA A 35 8.62 -4.99 -8.78
C ALA A 35 9.05 -5.36 -10.21
N VAL A 36 8.13 -5.99 -10.93
CA VAL A 36 8.22 -6.19 -12.37
C VAL A 36 7.19 -5.28 -13.03
N MET A 37 7.66 -4.39 -13.90
CA MET A 37 6.82 -3.52 -14.71
C MET A 37 6.69 -4.13 -16.11
N LEU A 38 5.47 -4.34 -16.57
CA LEU A 38 5.15 -4.83 -17.92
C LEU A 38 4.46 -3.71 -18.68
N TYR A 39 5.13 -3.17 -19.70
CA TYR A 39 4.63 -2.09 -20.53
C TYR A 39 3.64 -2.61 -21.56
N SER A 40 2.73 -1.74 -22.01
CA SER A 40 1.72 -2.07 -23.03
C SER A 40 2.31 -2.49 -24.38
N ASP A 41 3.57 -2.15 -24.67
CA ASP A 41 4.29 -2.58 -25.87
C ASP A 41 4.89 -4.00 -25.76
N GLY A 42 4.72 -4.65 -24.60
CA GLY A 42 5.21 -5.99 -24.30
C GLY A 42 6.64 -6.03 -23.73
N SER A 43 7.32 -4.88 -23.61
CA SER A 43 8.60 -4.79 -22.89
C SER A 43 8.41 -4.88 -21.38
N SER A 44 9.48 -5.16 -20.63
CA SER A 44 9.43 -5.25 -19.17
C SER A 44 10.70 -4.76 -18.51
N ASP A 45 10.54 -4.10 -17.37
CA ASP A 45 11.64 -3.65 -16.50
C ASP A 45 11.49 -4.17 -15.07
N ILE A 46 12.60 -4.11 -14.32
CA ILE A 46 12.62 -4.41 -12.89
C ILE A 46 12.79 -3.11 -12.13
N ALA A 47 11.97 -2.93 -11.10
CA ALA A 47 12.01 -1.78 -10.22
C ALA A 47 11.98 -2.20 -8.75
N THR A 48 12.18 -1.24 -7.86
CA THR A 48 12.07 -1.48 -6.42
C THR A 48 11.30 -0.35 -5.75
N PHE A 49 10.31 -0.70 -4.92
CA PHE A 49 9.70 0.22 -3.97
C PHE A 49 10.37 0.06 -2.60
N HIS A 50 10.77 1.17 -1.99
CA HIS A 50 11.11 1.24 -0.58
C HIS A 50 10.05 2.07 0.12
N ILE A 51 9.25 1.45 0.98
CA ILE A 51 8.08 2.05 1.60
C ILE A 51 8.31 2.27 3.10
N GLU A 52 8.02 3.49 3.55
CA GLU A 52 7.91 3.91 4.94
C GLU A 52 6.47 4.40 5.18
N GLN A 53 5.69 3.62 5.91
CA GLN A 53 4.31 3.93 6.29
C GLN A 53 4.32 4.80 7.56
N HIS A 54 3.99 6.08 7.39
CA HIS A 54 4.01 7.08 8.48
C HIS A 54 2.69 7.15 9.23
N VAL A 55 1.57 6.96 8.54
CA VAL A 55 0.22 7.01 9.08
C VAL A 55 -0.53 5.80 8.54
N VAL A 56 -1.61 5.38 9.20
CA VAL A 56 -2.44 4.25 8.78
C VAL A 56 -2.76 4.31 7.27
N TYR A 57 -3.16 5.47 6.75
CA TYR A 57 -3.61 5.66 5.36
C TYR A 57 -2.58 6.24 4.39
N ASN A 58 -1.38 6.62 4.84
CA ASN A 58 -0.39 7.29 3.99
C ASN A 58 1.01 6.69 4.19
N TYR A 59 1.77 6.62 3.10
CA TYR A 59 3.16 6.21 3.11
C TYR A 59 4.00 7.07 2.17
N ARG A 60 5.31 7.04 2.40
CA ARG A 60 6.31 7.68 1.54
C ARG A 60 7.47 6.72 1.31
N GLY A 61 8.43 7.12 0.51
CA GLY A 61 9.68 6.39 0.37
C GLY A 61 10.35 6.66 -0.96
N ARG A 62 10.86 5.61 -1.62
CA ARG A 62 11.60 5.74 -2.88
C ARG A 62 11.26 4.64 -3.87
N PHE A 63 11.07 5.02 -5.12
CA PHE A 63 10.87 4.11 -6.25
C PHE A 63 12.11 4.17 -7.13
N CYS A 64 12.74 3.03 -7.42
CA CYS A 64 13.95 2.95 -8.23
C CYS A 64 13.70 2.11 -9.48
N LEU A 65 13.94 2.69 -10.66
CA LEU A 65 13.88 2.04 -11.97
C LEU A 65 15.25 2.25 -12.64
N ASP A 66 15.93 1.18 -13.07
CA ASP A 66 17.25 1.24 -13.70
C ASP A 66 18.28 2.10 -12.95
N SER A 67 18.34 1.96 -11.62
CA SER A 67 19.18 2.74 -10.69
C SER A 67 18.78 4.22 -10.52
N ASN A 68 17.81 4.73 -11.27
CA ASN A 68 17.24 6.06 -11.07
C ASN A 68 16.14 5.99 -10.02
N CYS A 69 16.38 6.63 -8.88
CA CYS A 69 15.44 6.65 -7.77
C CYS A 69 14.71 7.99 -7.69
N LYS A 70 13.39 7.93 -7.52
CA LYS A 70 12.50 9.06 -7.25
C LYS A 70 11.90 8.92 -5.87
N GLU A 71 11.58 10.02 -5.21
CA GLU A 71 10.74 9.93 -4.01
C GLU A 71 9.36 9.42 -4.41
N LEU A 72 8.72 8.64 -3.54
CA LEU A 72 7.36 8.18 -3.73
C LEU A 72 6.47 8.66 -2.59
N PHE A 73 5.24 8.97 -2.91
CA PHE A 73 4.16 9.24 -1.97
C PHE A 73 2.98 8.34 -2.32
N GLY A 74 2.26 7.86 -1.32
CA GLY A 74 1.09 7.08 -1.61
C GLY A 74 0.06 7.05 -0.49
N MET A 75 -1.14 6.68 -0.89
CA MET A 75 -2.31 6.55 -0.04
C MET A 75 -2.80 5.10 -0.08
N ILE A 76 -3.30 4.64 1.06
CA ILE A 76 -3.94 3.35 1.23
C ILE A 76 -5.42 3.60 1.52
N SER A 77 -6.30 2.94 0.78
CA SER A 77 -7.73 2.87 1.09
C SER A 77 -8.15 1.42 1.28
N ASN A 78 -9.25 1.21 2.01
CA ASN A 78 -9.83 -0.12 2.20
C ASN A 78 -11.34 0.00 2.06
N ASP A 79 -11.80 -0.33 0.86
CA ASP A 79 -13.22 -0.46 0.53
C ASP A 79 -13.44 -1.88 0.00
N HIS A 80 -13.44 -2.86 0.91
CA HIS A 80 -13.47 -4.31 0.66
C HIS A 80 -12.17 -4.92 0.14
N GLU A 81 -11.43 -4.17 -0.67
CA GLU A 81 -10.06 -4.48 -1.11
C GLU A 81 -9.12 -3.36 -0.66
N VAL A 82 -7.88 -3.71 -0.31
CA VAL A 82 -6.88 -2.72 0.05
C VAL A 82 -6.29 -2.16 -1.24
N SER A 83 -6.70 -0.95 -1.61
CA SER A 83 -6.16 -0.24 -2.75
C SER A 83 -5.00 0.67 -2.34
N ILE A 84 -4.07 0.86 -3.27
CA ILE A 84 -2.99 1.83 -3.17
C ILE A 84 -3.00 2.75 -4.38
N ASN A 85 -2.78 4.03 -4.11
CA ASN A 85 -2.45 5.01 -5.14
C ASN A 85 -1.11 5.61 -4.78
N THR A 86 -0.13 5.51 -5.67
CA THR A 86 1.24 5.97 -5.47
C THR A 86 1.59 6.93 -6.59
N TRP A 87 2.34 7.98 -6.29
CA TRP A 87 2.92 8.87 -7.29
C TRP A 87 4.36 9.19 -6.91
N THR A 88 5.23 9.35 -7.90
CA THR A 88 6.61 9.78 -7.66
C THR A 88 6.72 11.31 -7.57
N SER A 89 7.79 11.82 -6.95
CA SER A 89 8.16 13.23 -7.04
C SER A 89 8.17 13.70 -8.50
N GLU A 90 7.80 14.97 -8.69
CA GLU A 90 7.72 15.61 -10.01
C GLU A 90 6.68 14.96 -10.95
N SER A 91 5.68 14.26 -10.40
CA SER A 91 4.58 13.61 -11.14
C SER A 91 5.06 12.76 -12.33
N GLY A 92 6.20 12.08 -12.17
CA GLY A 92 6.81 11.32 -13.26
C GLY A 92 6.13 9.97 -13.54
N ILE A 93 5.61 9.31 -12.50
CA ILE A 93 4.95 8.02 -12.58
C ILE A 93 3.83 7.94 -11.54
N ASP A 94 2.64 7.57 -11.99
CA ASP A 94 1.51 7.22 -11.13
C ASP A 94 1.29 5.71 -11.15
N PHE A 95 0.95 5.15 -9.98
CA PHE A 95 0.60 3.75 -9.80
C PHE A 95 -0.76 3.67 -9.11
N ALA A 96 -1.64 2.84 -9.65
CA ALA A 96 -2.89 2.45 -9.01
C ALA A 96 -2.90 0.94 -8.88
N GLY A 97 -3.24 0.41 -7.70
CA GLY A 97 -3.19 -1.03 -7.48
C GLY A 97 -3.87 -1.49 -6.22
N SER A 98 -3.64 -2.75 -5.89
CA SER A 98 -4.12 -3.35 -4.66
C SER A 98 -3.06 -4.19 -3.98
N VAL A 99 -3.29 -4.48 -2.70
CA VAL A 99 -2.37 -5.21 -1.83
C VAL A 99 -3.04 -6.50 -1.39
N ASN A 100 -2.38 -7.62 -1.64
CA ASN A 100 -2.80 -8.94 -1.16
C ASN A 100 -1.66 -9.64 -0.43
N LYS A 101 -1.69 -9.60 0.91
CA LYS A 101 -0.69 -10.21 1.80
C LYS A 101 0.74 -9.73 1.51
N ASN A 102 1.45 -10.45 0.63
CA ASN A 102 2.86 -10.25 0.30
C ASN A 102 3.07 -9.80 -1.15
N THR A 103 1.99 -9.53 -1.87
CA THR A 103 2.02 -8.98 -3.22
C THR A 103 1.30 -7.65 -3.28
N MET A 104 1.80 -6.76 -4.14
CA MET A 104 1.10 -5.57 -4.58
C MET A 104 1.07 -5.60 -6.11
N SER A 105 -0.02 -5.19 -6.73
CA SER A 105 -0.12 -5.22 -8.19
C SER A 105 -1.12 -4.20 -8.69
N GLY A 106 -0.96 -3.77 -9.94
CA GLY A 106 -1.91 -2.86 -10.55
C GLY A 106 -1.42 -2.32 -11.87
N THR A 107 -1.80 -1.07 -12.16
CA THR A 107 -1.42 -0.33 -13.35
C THR A 107 -0.51 0.83 -13.02
N PHE A 108 0.26 1.29 -14.00
CA PHE A 108 1.06 2.50 -13.90
C PHE A 108 0.92 3.37 -15.15
N THR A 109 1.18 4.66 -14.99
CA THR A 109 1.31 5.65 -16.07
C THR A 109 2.55 6.48 -15.84
N ILE A 110 3.48 6.47 -16.79
CA ILE A 110 4.63 7.37 -16.88
C ILE A 110 4.21 8.52 -17.79
N PHE A 111 4.41 9.77 -17.35
CA PHE A 111 3.93 10.93 -18.10
C PHE A 111 4.92 11.41 -19.18
N GLU A 112 6.23 11.24 -18.96
CA GLU A 112 7.28 11.66 -19.90
C GLU A 112 8.46 10.67 -19.92
N PRO A 113 8.67 9.91 -21.03
CA PRO A 113 7.75 9.76 -22.16
C PRO A 113 6.43 9.10 -21.71
N LEU A 114 5.34 9.35 -22.46
CA LEU A 114 4.05 8.72 -22.16
C LEU A 114 4.16 7.21 -22.35
N ALA A 115 4.03 6.47 -21.25
CA ALA A 115 4.02 5.02 -21.22
C ALA A 115 3.07 4.52 -20.14
N GLU A 116 2.50 3.35 -20.33
CA GLU A 116 1.57 2.75 -19.39
C GLU A 116 1.75 1.23 -19.39
N GLY A 117 1.20 0.58 -18.37
CA GLY A 117 1.28 -0.86 -18.26
C GLY A 117 0.77 -1.37 -16.93
N THR A 118 1.15 -2.60 -16.62
CA THR A 118 0.84 -3.28 -15.37
C THR A 118 2.11 -3.51 -14.56
N TRP A 119 1.98 -3.65 -13.26
CA TRP A 119 3.09 -4.01 -12.39
C TRP A 119 2.67 -5.02 -11.34
N GLU A 120 3.62 -5.83 -10.91
CA GLU A 120 3.50 -6.74 -9.77
C GLU A 120 4.75 -6.60 -8.92
N ALA A 121 4.57 -6.44 -7.61
CA ALA A 121 5.65 -6.36 -6.65
C ALA A 121 5.50 -7.38 -5.54
N THR A 122 6.61 -8.04 -5.22
CA THR A 122 6.74 -8.99 -4.12
C THR A 122 7.61 -8.40 -3.03
N ARG A 123 7.21 -8.60 -1.78
CA ARG A 123 8.03 -8.19 -0.64
C ARG A 123 9.37 -8.96 -0.64
N ARG A 124 10.47 -8.25 -0.41
CA ARG A 124 11.81 -8.83 -0.22
C ARG A 124 12.00 -9.39 1.19
#